data_AF-L2GM97-F1
#
_entry.id   AF-L2GM97-F1
#
_cell.length_a   1.000
_cell.length_b   1.000
_cell.length_c   1.000
_cell.angle_alpha   90.00
_cell.angle_beta   90.00
_cell.angle_gamma   90.00
#
_symmetry.space_group_name_H-M   'P 1'
#
loop_
_entity.id
_entity.type
_entity.pdbx_description
1 polymer ?
#
loop_
_entity_poly.entity_id
_entity_poly.type
_entity_poly.pdbx_seq_one_letter_code
_entity_poly.pdbx_strand_id
1 'polypeptide(L)'
;MIAKNLTIKDRYNIRGIKFDDALDFKPKKKTTLKDLLSIKEEKPSPCNIVKYGLKSEVSAKTMEKDNTLIFICDVTATKPMIKTAIEELYGAKVMKINTLNIFKKYAKKAFVKFAKEGEAVEVATKAGIL
;
A
#
# COMPACT_ATOMS: atom_id res chain seq x y z
N MET A 1 -6.87 15.82 80.94
CA MET A 1 -7.29 15.96 79.52
C MET A 1 -6.09 16.39 78.71
N ILE A 2 -5.48 15.49 77.93
CA ILE A 2 -4.52 15.86 76.88
C ILE A 2 -4.79 14.91 75.70
N ALA A 3 -5.38 15.43 74.62
CA ALA A 3 -5.60 14.66 73.41
C ALA A 3 -4.25 14.43 72.71
N LYS A 4 -3.90 13.18 72.43
CA LYS A 4 -2.72 12.86 71.60
C LYS A 4 -3.02 13.33 70.17
N ASN A 5 -2.29 14.32 69.69
CA ASN A 5 -2.41 14.85 68.33
C ASN A 5 -2.00 13.76 67.33
N LEU A 6 -2.95 13.24 66.56
CA LEU A 6 -2.66 12.40 65.40
C LEU A 6 -1.76 13.16 64.44
N THR A 7 -0.63 12.56 64.06
CA THR A 7 0.26 13.08 63.03
C THR A 7 -0.51 13.26 61.71
N ILE A 8 -0.16 14.28 60.93
CA ILE A 8 -0.87 14.65 59.69
C ILE A 8 -0.99 13.45 58.72
N LYS A 9 -0.02 12.52 58.74
CA LYS A 9 -0.03 11.28 57.95
C LYS A 9 -1.17 10.32 58.32
N ASP A 10 -1.57 10.24 59.59
CA ASP A 10 -2.58 9.30 60.07
C ASP A 10 -4.01 9.73 59.72
N ARG A 11 -4.22 11.02 59.39
CA ARG A 11 -5.51 11.55 58.92
C ARG A 11 -5.85 11.12 57.48
N TYR A 12 -4.88 10.67 56.68
CA TYR A 12 -5.08 10.30 55.28
C TYR A 12 -5.25 8.80 55.02
N ASN A 13 -5.43 7.97 56.05
CA ASN A 13 -5.57 6.52 55.90
C ASN A 13 -7.02 6.01 55.89
N ILE A 14 -7.97 6.79 55.33
CA ILE A 14 -9.41 6.46 55.40
C ILE A 14 -9.85 5.46 54.32
N ARG A 15 -9.04 5.14 53.32
CA ARG A 15 -9.38 4.11 52.32
C ARG A 15 -8.16 3.28 52.02
N GLY A 16 -8.17 2.03 52.49
CA GLY A 16 -7.13 1.03 52.25
C GLY A 16 -7.01 0.65 50.77
N ILE A 17 -6.52 1.58 49.96
CA ILE A 17 -5.97 1.32 48.64
C ILE A 17 -4.52 1.72 48.77
N LYS A 18 -3.62 0.74 48.80
CA LYS A 18 -2.18 1.02 48.77
C LYS A 18 -1.90 1.75 47.46
N PHE A 19 -1.22 2.90 47.55
CA PHE A 19 -0.83 3.69 46.36
C PHE A 19 0.05 2.88 45.39
N ASP A 20 0.65 1.78 45.86
CA ASP A 20 1.52 0.91 45.08
C ASP A 20 0.76 0.18 43.95
N ASP A 21 -0.52 -0.16 44.16
CA ASP A 21 -1.33 -0.90 43.17
C ASP A 21 -1.81 -0.01 42.00
N ALA A 22 -1.62 1.32 42.10
CA ALA A 22 -1.98 2.28 41.06
C ALA A 22 -0.89 2.43 39.97
N LEU A 23 0.33 1.94 40.22
CA LEU A 23 1.45 2.05 39.28
C LEU A 23 1.38 1.07 38.11
N ASP A 24 0.48 0.08 38.18
CA ASP A 24 0.32 -0.96 37.15
C ASP A 24 -0.91 -0.75 36.25
N PHE A 25 -1.65 0.35 36.42
CA PHE A 25 -2.75 0.69 35.52
C PHE A 25 -2.20 1.22 34.18
N LYS A 26 -1.72 0.33 33.30
CA LYS A 26 -1.44 0.70 31.92
C LYS A 26 -2.77 1.08 31.25
N PRO A 27 -2.98 2.33 30.83
CA PRO A 27 -4.19 2.69 30.10
C PRO A 27 -4.26 1.80 28.86
N LYS A 28 -5.35 1.03 28.67
CA LYS A 28 -5.62 0.39 27.38
C LYS A 28 -5.55 1.51 26.34
N LYS A 29 -4.68 1.36 25.33
CA LYS A 29 -4.55 2.34 24.24
C LYS A 29 -5.97 2.73 23.80
N LYS A 30 -6.33 4.00 23.96
CA LYS A 30 -7.56 4.52 23.35
C LYS A 30 -7.40 4.28 21.86
N THR A 31 -8.19 3.38 21.29
CA THR A 31 -8.26 3.20 19.84
C THR A 31 -8.59 4.56 19.26
N THR A 32 -7.63 5.14 18.56
CA THR A 32 -7.81 6.42 17.90
C THR A 32 -8.87 6.26 16.81
N LEU A 33 -9.56 7.35 16.42
CA LEU A 33 -10.44 7.32 15.24
C LEU A 33 -9.69 6.80 13.99
N LYS A 34 -8.36 7.01 13.94
CA LYS A 34 -7.47 6.43 12.92
C LYS A 34 -7.47 4.90 12.97
N ASP A 35 -7.50 4.27 14.13
CA ASP A 35 -7.52 2.81 14.27
C ASP A 35 -8.86 2.20 13.80
N LEU A 36 -9.97 2.93 13.93
CA LEU A 36 -11.29 2.53 13.39
C LEU A 36 -11.40 2.76 11.88
N LEU A 37 -10.85 3.87 11.38
CA LEU A 37 -10.71 4.15 9.93
C LEU A 37 -9.70 3.21 9.25
N SER A 38 -8.74 2.66 10.00
CA SER A 38 -7.74 1.69 9.53
C SER A 38 -8.33 0.32 9.15
N ILE A 39 -9.62 0.09 9.41
CA ILE A 39 -10.30 -1.18 9.08
C ILE A 39 -10.60 -1.30 7.58
N LYS A 40 -10.39 -0.25 6.76
CA LYS A 40 -10.68 -0.32 5.31
C LYS A 40 -9.62 0.33 4.42
N GLU A 41 -8.34 0.05 4.65
CA GLU A 41 -7.36 0.14 3.56
C GLU A 41 -7.07 -1.27 3.04
N GLU A 42 -7.93 -1.74 2.14
CA GLU A 42 -7.64 -2.97 1.41
C GLU A 42 -6.42 -2.73 0.52
N LYS A 43 -5.51 -3.71 0.50
CA LYS A 43 -4.34 -3.68 -0.38
C LYS A 43 -4.82 -3.34 -1.81
N PRO A 44 -4.17 -2.40 -2.52
CA PRO A 44 -4.63 -2.00 -3.83
C PRO A 44 -4.66 -3.23 -4.74
N SER A 45 -5.84 -3.53 -5.29
CA SER A 45 -5.99 -4.67 -6.19
C SER A 45 -5.16 -4.45 -7.46
N PRO A 46 -4.66 -5.52 -8.10
CA PRO A 46 -3.88 -5.42 -9.35
C PRO A 46 -4.60 -4.62 -10.44
N CYS A 47 -5.93 -4.79 -10.53
CA CYS A 47 -6.79 -4.07 -11.47
C CYS A 47 -6.84 -2.55 -11.22
N ASN A 48 -6.66 -2.10 -9.97
CA ASN A 48 -6.59 -0.67 -9.67
C ASN A 48 -5.24 -0.07 -10.07
N ILE A 49 -4.18 -0.88 -10.06
CA ILE A 49 -2.81 -0.46 -10.39
C ILE A 49 -2.64 -0.31 -11.90
N VAL A 50 -3.02 -1.34 -12.67
CA VAL A 50 -2.89 -1.37 -14.14
C VAL A 50 -4.25 -1.12 -14.76
N LYS A 51 -4.42 0.04 -15.43
CA LYS A 51 -5.72 0.47 -15.95
C LYS A 51 -6.00 -0.12 -17.33
N TYR A 52 -5.12 0.14 -18.30
CA TYR A 52 -5.24 -0.36 -19.68
C TYR A 52 -3.92 -0.28 -20.42
N GLY A 53 -3.76 -1.07 -21.49
CA GLY A 53 -2.62 -0.97 -22.39
C GLY A 53 -2.80 0.09 -23.48
N LEU A 54 -1.70 0.70 -23.93
CA LEU A 54 -1.74 1.71 -24.99
C LEU A 54 -1.75 1.06 -26.37
N LYS A 55 -2.83 1.35 -27.11
CA LYS A 55 -2.98 1.09 -28.54
C LYS A 55 -2.43 2.25 -29.37
N SER A 56 -1.14 2.23 -29.68
CA SER A 56 -0.54 3.21 -30.58
C SER A 56 0.51 2.57 -31.48
N GLU A 57 0.77 3.15 -32.64
CA GLU A 57 1.78 2.63 -33.58
C GLU A 57 3.17 2.51 -32.94
N VAL A 58 3.52 3.48 -32.08
CA VAL A 58 4.78 3.46 -31.34
C VAL A 58 4.78 2.28 -30.35
N SER A 59 3.65 2.02 -29.69
CA SER A 59 3.50 0.87 -28.77
C SER A 59 3.65 -0.46 -29.52
N ALA A 60 3.01 -0.60 -30.68
CA ALA A 60 3.11 -1.79 -31.53
C ALA A 60 4.56 -2.04 -31.98
N LYS A 61 5.26 -0.98 -32.44
CA LYS A 61 6.67 -1.06 -32.85
C LYS A 61 7.60 -1.48 -31.70
N THR A 62 7.37 -0.96 -30.50
CA THR A 62 8.20 -1.30 -29.31
C THR A 62 7.90 -2.71 -28.79
N MET A 63 6.67 -3.19 -28.93
CA MET A 63 6.29 -4.57 -28.61
C MET A 63 7.05 -5.57 -29.49
N GLU A 64 7.11 -5.32 -30.80
CA GLU A 64 7.80 -6.19 -31.76
C GLU A 64 9.33 -6.14 -31.62
N LYS A 65 9.92 -4.94 -31.44
CA LYS A 65 11.38 -4.76 -31.42
C LYS A 65 12.03 -5.11 -30.09
N ASP A 66 11.44 -4.65 -29.00
CA ASP A 66 12.08 -4.66 -27.67
C ASP A 66 11.39 -5.61 -26.69
N ASN A 67 10.39 -6.37 -27.15
CA ASN A 67 9.53 -7.21 -26.30
C ASN A 67 8.96 -6.41 -25.12
N THR A 68 8.57 -5.16 -25.39
CA THR A 68 8.15 -4.19 -24.37
C THR A 68 6.76 -3.68 -24.68
N LEU A 69 5.84 -3.82 -23.72
CA LEU A 69 4.47 -3.33 -23.82
C LEU A 69 4.26 -2.09 -22.95
N ILE A 70 3.40 -1.18 -23.41
CA ILE A 70 3.16 0.08 -22.72
C ILE A 70 1.80 0.07 -22.05
N PHE A 71 1.78 0.24 -20.74
CA PHE A 71 0.57 0.32 -19.92
C PHE A 71 0.35 1.73 -19.36
N ILE A 72 -0.92 2.09 -19.20
CA ILE A 72 -1.36 3.18 -18.34
C ILE A 72 -1.69 2.61 -16.97
N CYS A 73 -1.04 3.15 -15.95
CA CYS A 73 -1.15 2.77 -14.56
C CYS A 73 -1.57 3.97 -13.70
N ASP A 74 -1.89 3.70 -12.44
CA ASP A 74 -2.12 4.76 -11.45
C ASP A 74 -0.85 5.59 -11.17
N VAL A 75 -1.04 6.88 -10.90
CA VAL A 75 0.06 7.82 -10.57
C VAL A 75 0.71 7.45 -9.25
N THR A 76 -0.04 6.88 -8.32
CA THR A 76 0.46 6.44 -7.01
C THR A 76 1.27 5.14 -7.08
N ALA A 77 1.08 4.32 -8.13
CA ALA A 77 1.67 2.99 -8.22
C ALA A 77 3.19 3.01 -8.40
N THR A 78 3.94 2.32 -7.53
CA THR A 78 5.39 2.21 -7.64
C THR A 78 5.81 1.10 -8.62
N LYS A 79 7.06 1.11 -9.10
CA LYS A 79 7.58 0.06 -10.01
C LYS A 79 7.37 -1.38 -9.50
N PRO A 80 7.68 -1.73 -8.23
CA PRO A 80 7.44 -3.09 -7.74
C PRO A 80 5.95 -3.46 -7.68
N MET A 81 5.07 -2.50 -7.40
CA MET A 81 3.62 -2.71 -7.43
C MET A 81 3.11 -3.00 -8.84
N ILE A 82 3.61 -2.26 -9.84
CA ILE A 82 3.25 -2.51 -11.26
C ILE A 82 3.77 -3.88 -11.71
N LYS A 83 4.98 -4.27 -11.25
CA LYS A 83 5.57 -5.58 -11.57
C LYS A 83 4.70 -6.72 -11.09
N THR A 84 4.39 -6.72 -9.79
CA THR A 84 3.54 -7.73 -9.16
C THR A 84 2.15 -7.76 -9.78
N ALA A 85 1.54 -6.61 -10.01
CA ALA A 85 0.22 -6.54 -10.65
C ALA A 85 0.20 -7.15 -12.06
N ILE A 86 1.22 -6.90 -12.89
CA ILE A 86 1.27 -7.46 -14.26
C ILE A 86 1.54 -8.96 -14.24
N GLU A 87 2.43 -9.42 -13.35
CA GLU A 87 2.72 -10.84 -13.16
C GLU A 87 1.46 -11.60 -12.70
N GLU A 88 0.67 -11.02 -11.79
CA GLU A 88 -0.58 -11.58 -11.31
C GLU A 88 -1.70 -11.55 -12.36
N LEU A 89 -1.86 -10.45 -13.11
CA LEU A 89 -2.95 -10.29 -14.09
C LEU A 89 -2.77 -11.17 -15.33
N TYR A 90 -1.54 -11.28 -15.84
CA TYR A 90 -1.28 -11.91 -17.14
C TYR A 90 -0.46 -13.21 -17.05
N GLY A 91 0.08 -13.52 -15.87
CA GLY A 91 0.92 -14.71 -15.65
C GLY A 91 2.28 -14.63 -16.34
N ALA A 92 2.74 -13.42 -16.69
CA ALA A 92 3.93 -13.18 -17.50
C ALA A 92 5.07 -12.61 -16.67
N LYS A 93 6.30 -13.11 -16.86
CA LYS A 93 7.46 -12.68 -16.07
C LYS A 93 8.03 -11.36 -16.59
N VAL A 94 8.17 -10.38 -15.69
CA VAL A 94 8.68 -9.06 -16.06
C VAL A 94 10.16 -8.93 -15.76
N MET A 95 10.93 -8.54 -16.78
CA MET A 95 12.37 -8.28 -16.66
C MET A 95 12.64 -6.91 -16.04
N LYS A 96 12.08 -5.85 -16.63
CA LYS A 96 12.34 -4.47 -16.23
C LYS A 96 11.14 -3.58 -16.48
N ILE A 97 10.95 -2.59 -15.60
CA ILE A 97 9.91 -1.56 -15.74
C ILE A 97 10.53 -0.16 -15.71
N ASN A 98 10.21 0.62 -16.73
CA ASN A 98 10.47 2.06 -16.77
C ASN A 98 9.14 2.80 -16.68
N THR A 99 9.06 3.87 -15.90
CA THR A 99 7.82 4.61 -15.67
C THR A 99 8.00 6.09 -15.98
N LEU A 100 6.98 6.71 -16.58
CA LEU A 100 6.91 8.14 -16.85
C LEU A 100 5.60 8.71 -16.28
N ASN A 101 5.70 9.76 -15.47
CA ASN A 101 4.52 10.46 -14.94
C ASN A 101 3.96 11.41 -16.00
N ILE A 102 2.67 11.30 -16.32
CA ILE A 102 1.96 12.17 -17.25
C ILE A 102 1.09 13.14 -16.43
N PHE A 103 1.64 14.32 -16.15
CA PHE A 103 0.97 15.32 -15.31
C PHE A 103 -0.38 15.77 -15.89
N LYS A 104 -0.42 16.11 -17.19
CA LYS A 104 -1.64 16.63 -17.85
C LYS A 104 -2.85 15.70 -17.79
N LYS A 105 -2.62 14.38 -17.69
CA LYS A 105 -3.68 13.35 -17.70
C LYS A 105 -3.84 12.64 -16.35
N TYR A 106 -3.11 13.06 -15.32
CA TYR A 106 -3.02 12.38 -14.03
C TYR A 106 -2.88 10.85 -14.21
N ALA A 107 -1.90 10.45 -15.01
CA ALA A 107 -1.68 9.05 -15.36
C ALA A 107 -0.19 8.71 -15.34
N LYS A 108 0.14 7.43 -15.13
CA LYS A 108 1.52 6.93 -15.23
C LYS A 108 1.62 6.03 -16.44
N LYS A 109 2.62 6.26 -17.29
CA LYS A 109 2.96 5.36 -18.40
C LYS A 109 4.06 4.41 -17.93
N ALA A 110 3.81 3.11 -18.02
CA ALA A 110 4.77 2.07 -17.68
C ALA A 110 5.19 1.34 -18.96
N PHE A 111 6.49 1.34 -19.24
CA PHE A 111 7.13 0.52 -20.26
C PHE A 111 7.63 -0.75 -19.59
N VAL A 112 7.04 -1.88 -19.97
CA VAL A 112 7.21 -3.16 -19.30
C VAL A 112 7.88 -4.11 -20.26
N LYS A 113 9.14 -4.45 -19.98
CA LYS A 113 9.91 -5.42 -20.76
C LYS A 113 9.74 -6.80 -20.15
N PHE A 114 9.28 -7.76 -20.96
CA PHE A 114 9.08 -9.14 -20.52
C PHE A 114 10.36 -9.96 -20.63
N ALA A 115 10.45 -11.02 -19.83
CA ALA A 115 11.65 -11.84 -19.71
C ALA A 115 11.82 -12.79 -20.90
N LYS A 116 10.72 -13.41 -21.37
CA LYS A 116 10.76 -14.34 -22.49
C LYS A 116 10.42 -13.61 -23.79
N GLU A 117 11.16 -13.88 -24.85
CA GLU A 117 10.84 -13.36 -26.18
C GLU A 117 9.44 -13.80 -26.64
N GLY A 118 8.70 -12.90 -27.29
CA GLY A 118 7.33 -13.13 -27.76
C GLY A 118 6.24 -13.01 -26.70
N GLU A 119 6.60 -12.98 -25.41
CA GLU A 119 5.65 -12.89 -24.29
C GLU A 119 4.82 -11.59 -24.32
N ALA A 120 5.40 -10.49 -24.83
CA ALA A 120 4.67 -9.24 -25.00
C ALA A 120 3.46 -9.37 -25.95
N VAL A 121 3.58 -10.18 -27.00
CA VAL A 121 2.51 -10.41 -27.98
C VAL A 121 1.39 -11.24 -27.36
N GLU A 122 1.73 -12.31 -26.64
CA GLU A 122 0.76 -13.14 -25.91
C GLU A 122 -0.04 -12.32 -24.88
N VAL A 123 0.66 -11.46 -24.12
CA VAL A 123 0.03 -10.56 -23.16
C VAL A 123 -0.85 -9.53 -23.87
N ALA A 124 -0.43 -9.00 -25.03
CA ALA A 124 -1.22 -8.05 -25.80
C ALA A 124 -2.53 -8.67 -26.32
N THR A 125 -2.51 -9.94 -26.73
CA THR A 125 -3.72 -10.68 -27.11
C THR A 125 -4.65 -10.87 -25.91
N LYS A 126 -4.12 -11.28 -24.75
CA LYS A 126 -4.92 -11.42 -23.51
C LYS A 126 -5.53 -10.11 -23.05
N ALA A 127 -4.78 -9.01 -23.18
CA ALA A 127 -5.21 -7.67 -22.80
C ALA A 127 -6.12 -6.99 -23.85
N GLY A 128 -6.32 -7.59 -25.03
CA GLY A 128 -7.12 -7.01 -26.11
C GLY A 128 -6.52 -5.71 -26.68
N ILE A 129 -5.20 -5.60 -26.69
CA ILE A 129 -4.46 -4.41 -27.16
C ILE A 129 -4.09 -4.54 -28.65
N LEU A 130 -3.91 -5.78 -29.12
CA LEU A 130 -3.58 -6.13 -30.50
C LEU A 130 -4.72 -5.77 -31.47
#